data_AF-A0A7W0YK41-F1
#
_entry.id   AF-A0A7W0YK41-F1
#
_cell.length_a   1.000
_cell.length_b   1.000
_cell.length_c   1.000
_cell.angle_alpha   90.00
_cell.angle_beta   90.00
_cell.angle_gamma   90.00
#
_symmetry.space_group_name_H-M   'P 1'
#
loop_
_entity.id
_entity.type
_entity.pdbx_description
1 polymer ?
#
loop_
_entity_poly.entity_id
_entity_poly.type
_entity_poly.pdbx_seq_one_letter_code
_entity_poly.pdbx_strand_id
1 'polypeptide(L)'
;MSRSRLSRRWLPAAAGLGLGLAALLESSAGAQSSWSLVPLEGVRRTGTFGEPPLVENSGVIPSRTQPGILWSVADSDGPPRIFATDTLGEDRGSFRLRGARNVDWEAISAGSCGPAHCLYVADTGDNLEQRQSVQLYRIREPRVDSPGGEPGTSSRVERLEVRYPDGPHDVEAAFVDGRGDVHLIT
;
A
#
# COMPACT_ATOMS: atom_id res chain seq x y z
N MET A 1 23.63 -40.72 68.47
CA MET A 1 24.57 -41.78 68.06
C MET A 1 23.77 -42.95 67.48
N SER A 2 24.27 -43.53 66.36
CA SER A 2 23.92 -44.82 65.71
C SER A 2 22.50 -45.00 65.14
N ARG A 3 22.26 -44.79 63.84
CA ARG A 3 22.42 -45.69 62.66
C ARG A 3 21.39 -46.84 62.60
N SER A 4 20.54 -46.85 61.57
CA SER A 4 20.68 -47.75 60.42
C SER A 4 19.55 -47.54 59.38
N ARG A 5 19.90 -47.86 58.12
CA ARG A 5 19.15 -47.67 56.87
C ARG A 5 18.33 -48.92 56.54
N LEU A 6 17.41 -48.83 55.57
CA LEU A 6 17.06 -49.80 54.51
C LEU A 6 15.87 -49.17 53.71
N SER A 7 16.06 -48.53 52.55
CA SER A 7 16.20 -49.03 51.17
C SER A 7 14.91 -49.50 50.46
N ARG A 8 14.47 -48.66 49.51
CA ARG A 8 13.91 -48.92 48.16
C ARG A 8 12.67 -49.82 47.99
N ARG A 9 11.67 -49.30 47.25
CA ARG A 9 11.34 -49.70 45.86
C ARG A 9 10.32 -48.72 45.24
N TRP A 10 10.54 -48.37 43.99
CA TRP A 10 9.64 -47.60 43.10
C TRP A 10 8.75 -48.57 42.31
N LEU A 11 7.60 -48.09 41.81
CA LEU A 11 6.91 -48.44 40.54
C LEU A 11 5.71 -47.46 40.34
N PRO A 12 5.11 -47.32 39.13
CA PRO A 12 5.08 -46.04 38.40
C PRO A 12 3.70 -45.38 38.19
N ALA A 13 3.76 -44.15 37.68
CA ALA A 13 2.82 -43.39 36.84
C ALA A 13 1.30 -43.62 36.90
N ALA A 14 0.56 -42.53 37.14
CA ALA A 14 -0.72 -42.28 36.48
C ALA A 14 -0.68 -40.89 35.82
N ALA A 15 -0.51 -40.90 34.50
CA ALA A 15 -0.82 -39.78 33.62
C ALA A 15 -2.34 -39.71 33.45
N GLY A 16 -2.93 -38.51 33.42
CA GLY A 16 -4.35 -38.38 33.11
C GLY A 16 -4.88 -36.96 33.12
N LEU A 17 -5.21 -36.49 31.91
CA LEU A 17 -6.20 -35.45 31.59
C LEU A 17 -5.80 -33.98 31.78
N GLY A 18 -5.22 -33.42 30.72
CA GLY A 18 -5.19 -31.98 30.46
C GLY A 18 -4.94 -31.60 29.00
N LEU A 19 -5.24 -32.49 28.04
CA LEU A 19 -5.01 -32.28 26.59
C LEU A 19 -6.32 -32.00 25.84
N GLY A 20 -7.20 -31.17 26.42
CA GLY A 20 -8.55 -30.94 25.91
C GLY A 20 -8.86 -29.53 25.39
N LEU A 21 -7.93 -28.57 25.46
CA LEU A 21 -8.23 -27.16 25.11
C LEU A 21 -7.52 -26.60 23.86
N ALA A 22 -6.62 -27.37 23.24
CA ALA A 22 -5.86 -26.88 22.08
C ALA A 22 -6.56 -27.10 20.72
N ALA A 23 -7.51 -28.04 20.63
CA ALA A 23 -8.11 -28.43 19.34
C ALA A 23 -9.30 -27.56 18.88
N LEU A 24 -9.77 -26.61 19.69
CA LEU A 24 -10.94 -25.77 19.35
C LEU A 24 -10.58 -24.40 18.78
N LEU A 25 -9.31 -23.99 18.76
CA LEU A 25 -8.89 -22.70 18.19
C LEU A 25 -8.47 -22.78 16.71
N GLU A 26 -8.16 -23.97 16.19
CA GLU A 26 -7.74 -24.13 14.79
C GLU A 26 -8.91 -24.10 13.79
N SER A 27 -10.16 -24.30 14.25
CA SER A 27 -11.31 -24.46 13.35
C SER A 27 -12.01 -23.15 12.93
N SER A 28 -11.73 -22.01 13.54
CA SER A 28 -12.42 -20.76 13.24
C SER A 28 -11.74 -19.89 12.18
N ALA A 29 -10.41 -20.01 12.01
CA ALA A 29 -9.67 -19.22 11.03
C ALA A 29 -9.91 -19.68 9.57
N GLY A 30 -10.15 -20.99 9.36
CA GLY A 30 -10.41 -21.55 8.03
C GLY A 30 -11.79 -21.19 7.43
N ALA A 31 -12.69 -20.61 8.23
CA ALA A 31 -14.07 -20.34 7.82
C ALA A 31 -14.33 -18.92 7.27
N GLN A 32 -13.35 -18.01 7.33
CA GLN A 32 -13.57 -16.60 6.97
C GLN A 32 -13.24 -16.25 5.52
N SER A 33 -12.63 -17.17 4.76
CA SER A 33 -12.19 -16.87 3.39
C SER A 33 -12.35 -18.11 2.52
N SER A 34 -13.14 -18.00 1.44
CA SER A 34 -13.20 -19.02 0.37
C SER A 34 -11.98 -18.99 -0.56
N TRP A 35 -10.96 -18.20 -0.22
CA TRP A 35 -9.77 -18.05 -1.05
C TRP A 35 -8.93 -19.33 -0.95
N SER A 36 -8.74 -19.98 -2.09
CA SER A 36 -7.70 -21.00 -2.25
C SER A 36 -6.36 -20.31 -2.46
N LEU A 37 -5.44 -20.47 -1.53
CA LEU A 37 -4.06 -20.02 -1.73
C LEU A 37 -3.40 -20.93 -2.79
N VAL A 38 -3.28 -20.41 -4.00
CA VAL A 38 -2.45 -21.03 -5.04
C VAL A 38 -1.01 -20.55 -4.79
N PRO A 39 -0.04 -21.46 -4.54
CA PRO A 39 1.35 -21.06 -4.37
C PRO A 39 1.84 -20.25 -5.58
N LEU A 40 2.58 -19.18 -5.33
CA LEU A 40 3.24 -18.43 -6.38
C LEU A 40 4.27 -19.35 -7.07
N GLU A 41 4.21 -19.45 -8.41
CA GLU A 41 5.19 -20.22 -9.19
C GLU A 41 6.59 -19.59 -9.14
N GLY A 42 6.66 -18.29 -8.88
CA GLY A 42 7.90 -17.53 -8.69
C GLY A 42 7.67 -16.02 -8.79
N VAL A 43 8.67 -15.24 -8.38
CA VAL A 43 8.72 -13.79 -8.57
C VAL A 43 9.75 -13.48 -9.64
N ARG A 44 9.36 -12.73 -10.67
CA ARG A 44 10.25 -12.30 -11.75
C ARG A 44 10.25 -10.78 -11.85
N ARG A 45 11.43 -10.17 -11.77
CA ARG A 45 11.61 -8.76 -12.13
C ARG A 45 11.39 -8.60 -13.63
N THR A 46 10.42 -7.77 -13.99
CA THR A 46 10.05 -7.51 -15.39
C THR A 46 10.70 -6.25 -15.95
N GLY A 47 11.12 -5.31 -15.08
CA GLY A 47 11.84 -4.11 -15.50
C GLY A 47 12.35 -3.26 -14.34
N THR A 48 12.63 -2.00 -14.66
CA THR A 48 13.14 -0.95 -13.76
C THR A 48 12.70 0.42 -14.22
N PHE A 49 12.37 1.28 -13.28
CA PHE A 49 12.30 2.72 -13.54
C PHE A 49 13.70 3.30 -13.75
N GLY A 50 13.82 4.20 -14.72
CA GLY A 50 15.03 4.95 -15.03
C GLY A 50 15.27 6.09 -14.05
N GLU A 51 15.69 7.25 -14.55
CA GLU A 51 16.00 8.43 -13.73
C GLU A 51 14.89 9.51 -13.80
N PRO A 52 14.33 9.97 -12.66
CA PRO A 52 14.64 9.50 -11.31
C PRO A 52 14.04 8.11 -11.04
N PRO A 53 14.63 7.32 -10.13
CA PRO A 53 14.09 6.02 -9.75
C PRO A 53 12.79 6.17 -8.95
N LEU A 54 11.90 5.19 -9.10
CA LEU A 54 10.83 4.96 -8.14
C LEU A 54 11.41 4.22 -6.93
N VAL A 55 11.66 4.95 -5.85
CA VAL A 55 12.10 4.40 -4.56
C VAL A 55 10.88 4.38 -3.66
N GLU A 56 10.64 3.25 -2.99
CA GLU A 56 9.54 3.07 -2.02
C GLU A 56 8.16 3.37 -2.61
N ASN A 57 7.53 2.35 -3.19
CA ASN A 57 6.26 2.51 -3.89
C ASN A 57 5.09 2.31 -2.92
N SER A 58 4.28 3.35 -2.71
CA SER A 58 3.06 3.28 -1.87
C SER A 58 1.77 3.03 -2.66
N GLY A 59 1.80 3.00 -4.00
CA GLY A 59 0.61 2.62 -4.75
C GLY A 59 0.80 2.38 -6.24
N VAL A 60 -0.05 1.54 -6.80
CA VAL A 60 -0.14 1.26 -8.23
C VAL A 60 -1.60 1.16 -8.69
N ILE A 61 -1.93 1.79 -9.81
CA ILE A 61 -3.27 1.75 -10.42
C ILE A 61 -3.20 1.65 -11.94
N PRO A 62 -4.17 0.99 -12.59
CA PRO A 62 -4.26 1.04 -14.04
C PRO A 62 -4.74 2.42 -14.51
N SER A 63 -4.18 2.86 -15.63
CA SER A 63 -4.68 4.01 -16.38
C SER A 63 -6.15 3.82 -16.78
N ARG A 64 -6.93 4.90 -16.72
CA ARG A 64 -8.34 4.90 -17.17
C ARG A 64 -8.47 5.29 -18.64
N THR A 65 -7.47 5.96 -19.20
CA THR A 65 -7.49 6.51 -20.57
C THR A 65 -6.52 5.81 -21.52
N GLN A 66 -5.58 5.02 -21.01
CA GLN A 66 -4.47 4.44 -21.77
C GLN A 66 -4.31 2.95 -21.42
N PRO A 67 -4.97 2.03 -22.16
CA PRO A 67 -4.88 0.60 -21.90
C PRO A 67 -3.42 0.11 -21.84
N GLY A 68 -3.11 -0.68 -20.81
CA GLY A 68 -1.77 -1.23 -20.61
C GLY A 68 -0.81 -0.34 -19.82
N ILE A 69 -1.17 0.91 -19.48
CA ILE A 69 -0.39 1.78 -18.60
C ILE A 69 -0.79 1.57 -17.14
N LEU A 70 0.20 1.49 -16.26
CA LEU A 70 0.07 1.51 -14.81
C LEU A 70 0.76 2.78 -14.28
N TRP A 71 0.09 3.47 -13.35
CA TRP A 71 0.63 4.62 -12.64
C TRP A 71 1.03 4.24 -11.22
N SER A 72 2.17 4.75 -10.78
CA SER A 72 2.66 4.59 -9.41
C SER A 72 3.13 5.91 -8.80
N VAL A 73 3.25 5.94 -7.48
CA VAL A 73 3.84 7.04 -6.70
C VAL A 73 4.99 6.52 -5.85
N ALA A 74 5.96 7.40 -5.63
CA ALA A 74 6.99 7.20 -4.59
C ALA A 74 6.48 7.78 -3.28
N ASP A 75 6.89 7.15 -2.21
CA ASP A 75 6.69 7.56 -0.83
C ASP A 75 7.52 8.81 -0.46
N SER A 76 7.77 9.04 0.83
CA SER A 76 8.50 10.15 1.45
C SER A 76 9.80 10.52 0.75
N ASP A 77 10.18 11.81 0.86
CA ASP A 77 11.42 12.40 0.36
C ASP A 77 11.70 12.23 -1.16
N GLY A 78 10.76 11.66 -1.90
CA GLY A 78 10.79 11.56 -3.36
C GLY A 78 10.49 12.89 -4.07
N PRO A 79 10.87 13.02 -5.36
CA PRO A 79 10.39 14.12 -6.18
C PRO A 79 8.85 14.02 -6.34
N PRO A 80 8.09 15.14 -6.39
CA PRO A 80 6.64 15.10 -6.57
C PRO A 80 6.27 14.66 -7.99
N ARG A 81 6.31 13.35 -8.23
CA ARG A 81 6.22 12.69 -9.52
C ARG A 81 5.33 11.47 -9.44
N ILE A 82 4.59 11.25 -10.52
CA ILE A 82 3.97 9.95 -10.81
C ILE A 82 4.83 9.22 -11.85
N PHE A 83 4.86 7.90 -11.77
CA PHE A 83 5.68 7.03 -12.60
C PHE A 83 4.78 6.13 -13.44
N ALA A 84 5.11 5.96 -14.70
CA ALA A 84 4.38 5.11 -15.62
C ALA A 84 5.19 3.86 -15.94
N THR A 85 4.56 2.69 -15.86
CA THR A 85 5.07 1.45 -16.44
C THR A 85 4.00 0.81 -17.31
N ASP A 86 4.37 -0.05 -18.23
CA ASP A 86 3.39 -0.91 -18.89
C ASP A 86 3.18 -2.24 -18.13
N THR A 87 2.20 -3.04 -18.56
CA THR A 87 1.92 -4.33 -17.92
C THR A 87 3.00 -5.39 -18.14
N LEU A 88 4.01 -5.12 -18.97
CA LEU A 88 5.18 -5.96 -19.16
C LEU A 88 6.38 -5.49 -18.34
N GLY A 89 6.23 -4.40 -17.57
CA GLY A 89 7.27 -3.82 -16.71
C GLY A 89 8.19 -2.82 -17.42
N GLU A 90 7.88 -2.42 -18.66
CA GLU A 90 8.67 -1.41 -19.37
C GLU A 90 8.48 -0.05 -18.70
N ASP A 91 9.56 0.72 -18.54
CA ASP A 91 9.48 2.10 -18.04
C ASP A 91 8.91 3.03 -19.11
N ARG A 92 7.83 3.72 -18.77
CA ARG A 92 7.10 4.64 -19.64
C ARG A 92 7.27 6.10 -19.20
N GLY A 93 8.21 6.37 -18.30
CA GLY A 93 8.62 7.69 -17.85
C GLY A 93 7.97 8.15 -16.56
N SER A 94 8.40 9.32 -16.09
CA SER A 94 7.86 9.96 -14.89
C SER A 94 7.37 11.37 -15.19
N PHE A 95 6.33 11.80 -14.50
CA PHE A 95 5.69 13.10 -14.72
C PHE A 95 5.72 13.92 -13.44
N ARG A 96 6.42 15.06 -13.47
CA ARG A 96 6.41 16.00 -12.35
C ARG A 96 5.02 16.61 -12.19
N LEU A 97 4.45 16.48 -11.00
CA LEU A 97 3.17 17.08 -10.64
C LEU A 97 3.34 18.57 -10.32
N ARG A 98 2.94 19.43 -11.28
CA ARG A 98 3.17 20.87 -11.17
C ARG A 98 2.34 21.48 -10.05
N GLY A 99 3.03 22.02 -9.04
CA GLY A 99 2.42 22.66 -7.87
C GLY A 99 2.20 21.71 -6.68
N ALA A 100 2.61 20.45 -6.80
CA ALA A 100 2.60 19.50 -5.70
C ALA A 100 3.95 19.50 -4.96
N ARG A 101 3.90 19.04 -3.71
CA ARG A 101 5.04 18.59 -2.91
C ARG A 101 4.79 17.15 -2.51
N ASN A 102 5.85 16.36 -2.38
CA ASN A 102 5.81 15.08 -1.72
C ASN A 102 6.34 15.29 -0.31
N VAL A 103 5.47 15.10 0.69
CA VAL A 103 5.89 14.98 2.09
C VAL A 103 5.89 13.51 2.45
N ASP A 104 4.75 12.84 2.27
CA ASP A 104 4.55 11.41 2.58
C ASP A 104 3.37 10.86 1.72
N TRP A 105 3.67 10.42 0.50
CA TRP A 105 2.66 10.06 -0.51
C TRP A 105 2.29 8.58 -0.43
N GLU A 106 1.14 8.28 0.17
CA GLU A 106 0.79 6.90 0.49
C GLU A 106 -0.20 6.23 -0.46
N ALA A 107 -0.92 7.00 -1.26
CA ALA A 107 -1.89 6.38 -2.17
C ALA A 107 -2.02 7.14 -3.49
N ILE A 108 -2.29 6.36 -4.53
CA ILE A 108 -2.73 6.85 -5.83
C ILE A 108 -4.04 6.17 -6.22
N SER A 109 -4.95 6.95 -6.80
CA SER A 109 -6.24 6.51 -7.29
C SER A 109 -6.58 7.17 -8.62
N ALA A 110 -7.52 6.58 -9.37
CA ALA A 110 -8.06 7.18 -10.58
C ALA A 110 -9.58 7.31 -10.47
N GLY A 111 -10.11 8.45 -10.93
CA GLY A 111 -11.54 8.75 -10.85
C GLY A 111 -11.98 9.78 -11.89
N SER A 112 -13.27 10.04 -11.96
CA SER A 112 -13.81 11.13 -12.77
C SER A 112 -13.57 12.48 -12.07
N CYS A 113 -13.19 13.49 -12.85
CA CYS A 113 -13.11 14.88 -12.42
C CYS A 113 -13.91 15.76 -13.38
N GLY A 114 -15.24 15.58 -13.33
CA GLY A 114 -16.17 16.16 -14.30
C GLY A 114 -16.10 15.40 -15.63
N PRO A 115 -15.93 16.07 -16.79
CA PRO A 115 -15.87 15.40 -18.09
C PRO A 115 -14.53 14.70 -18.37
N ALA A 116 -13.57 14.76 -17.45
CA ALA A 116 -12.22 14.20 -17.61
C ALA A 116 -11.96 13.06 -16.63
N HIS A 117 -10.93 12.26 -16.92
CA HIS A 117 -10.33 11.32 -15.97
C HIS A 117 -9.14 11.98 -15.29
N CYS A 118 -9.07 11.82 -13.97
CA CYS A 118 -8.02 12.35 -13.14
C CYS A 118 -7.36 11.24 -12.32
N LEU A 119 -6.11 11.50 -11.98
CA LEU A 119 -5.39 10.82 -10.93
C LEU A 119 -5.51 11.63 -9.64
N TYR A 120 -5.56 10.94 -8.53
CA TYR A 120 -5.66 11.45 -7.19
C TYR A 120 -4.48 10.89 -6.40
N VAL A 121 -3.69 11.77 -5.78
CA VAL A 121 -2.55 11.37 -4.95
C VAL A 121 -2.81 11.85 -3.54
N ALA A 122 -2.67 10.94 -2.59
CA ALA A 122 -2.85 11.20 -1.17
C ALA A 122 -1.47 11.40 -0.52
N ASP A 123 -1.21 12.62 -0.07
CA ASP A 123 -0.06 12.99 0.74
C ASP A 123 -0.51 12.97 2.21
N THR A 124 -0.63 11.75 2.73
CA THR A 124 -1.38 11.41 3.93
C THR A 124 -0.61 10.57 4.95
N GLY A 125 0.62 10.15 4.63
CA GLY A 125 1.50 9.49 5.59
C GLY A 125 1.84 10.44 6.73
N ASP A 126 1.82 9.91 7.95
CA ASP A 126 2.09 10.63 9.18
C ASP A 126 2.35 9.63 10.31
N ASN A 127 3.36 8.76 10.20
CA ASN A 127 3.58 7.67 11.18
C ASN A 127 3.71 8.13 12.65
N LEU A 128 4.00 9.42 12.88
CA LEU A 128 4.09 10.03 14.20
C LEU A 128 2.84 10.82 14.61
N GLU A 129 1.80 10.82 13.78
CA GLU A 129 0.51 11.50 13.95
C GLU A 129 0.68 12.97 14.40
N GLN A 130 1.52 13.72 13.69
CA GLN A 130 1.90 15.09 14.03
C GLN A 130 1.48 16.14 12.98
N ARG A 131 1.07 15.72 11.78
CA ARG A 131 0.62 16.61 10.71
C ARG A 131 -0.80 17.08 11.01
N GLN A 132 -0.93 18.36 11.38
CA GLN A 132 -2.24 19.00 11.62
C GLN A 132 -3.17 19.04 10.39
N SER A 133 -2.62 18.77 9.20
CA SER A 133 -3.37 18.69 7.95
C SER A 133 -2.59 17.87 6.92
N VAL A 134 -3.31 17.08 6.14
CA VAL A 134 -2.80 16.30 5.02
C VAL A 134 -3.28 16.90 3.69
N GLN A 135 -2.72 16.44 2.57
CA GLN A 135 -3.00 17.01 1.26
C GLN A 135 -3.50 15.93 0.29
N LEU A 136 -4.52 16.29 -0.48
CA LEU A 136 -4.97 15.51 -1.64
C LEU A 136 -4.68 16.32 -2.90
N TYR A 137 -4.00 15.71 -3.85
CA TYR A 137 -3.74 16.30 -5.16
C TYR A 137 -4.62 15.64 -6.20
N ARG A 138 -5.30 16.45 -7.03
CA ARG A 138 -6.03 15.98 -8.21
C ARG A 138 -5.39 16.53 -9.47
N ILE A 139 -5.16 15.66 -10.45
CA ILE A 139 -4.52 16.02 -11.71
C ILE A 139 -5.19 15.30 -12.88
N ARG A 140 -5.44 16.00 -13.99
CA ARG A 140 -5.86 15.33 -15.23
C ARG A 140 -4.82 14.31 -15.63
N GLU A 141 -5.25 13.10 -15.94
CA GLU A 141 -4.35 12.01 -16.30
C GLU A 141 -3.45 12.43 -17.48
N PRO A 142 -2.11 12.45 -17.32
CA PRO A 142 -1.22 12.84 -18.38
C PRO A 142 -1.12 11.75 -19.44
N ARG A 143 -0.87 12.16 -20.68
CA ARG A 143 -0.68 11.25 -21.80
C ARG A 143 0.78 10.79 -21.85
N VAL A 144 0.97 9.49 -22.06
CA VAL A 144 2.26 8.83 -22.26
C VAL A 144 2.51 8.76 -23.77
N ASP A 145 3.23 9.75 -24.30
CA ASP A 145 3.36 9.95 -25.74
C ASP A 145 4.54 9.21 -26.40
N SER A 146 5.52 8.70 -25.63
CA SER A 146 6.64 7.91 -26.18
C SER A 146 7.25 6.93 -25.17
N PRO A 147 7.68 5.73 -25.60
CA PRO A 147 8.59 4.86 -24.83
C PRO A 147 9.92 5.57 -24.57
N GLY A 148 10.59 5.26 -23.46
CA GLY A 148 11.98 5.69 -23.25
C GLY A 148 12.26 6.51 -21.99
N GLY A 149 11.33 6.60 -21.05
CA GLY A 149 11.64 7.10 -19.70
C GLY A 149 11.78 8.63 -19.55
N GLU A 150 11.64 9.40 -20.63
CA GLU A 150 11.90 10.85 -20.58
C GLU A 150 10.98 11.57 -19.57
N PRO A 151 11.52 12.32 -18.60
CA PRO A 151 10.73 13.01 -17.60
C PRO A 151 9.80 14.07 -18.21
N GLY A 152 8.49 13.89 -18.05
CA GLY A 152 7.45 14.84 -18.41
C GLY A 152 7.07 15.79 -17.27
N THR A 153 6.17 16.73 -17.56
CA THR A 153 5.50 17.59 -16.57
C THR A 153 3.99 17.55 -16.78
N SER A 154 3.23 17.37 -15.71
CA SER A 154 1.76 17.35 -15.77
C SER A 154 1.17 18.76 -15.94
N SER A 155 -0.15 18.83 -16.10
CA SER A 155 -0.89 20.07 -15.86
C SER A 155 -0.79 20.51 -14.38
N ARG A 156 -1.32 21.69 -14.02
CA ARG A 156 -1.27 22.14 -12.60
C ARG A 156 -2.16 21.23 -11.77
N VAL A 157 -1.70 20.80 -10.62
CA VAL A 157 -2.54 20.08 -9.66
C VAL A 157 -3.58 21.01 -9.05
N GLU A 158 -4.76 20.47 -8.81
CA GLU A 158 -5.68 20.98 -7.79
C GLU A 158 -5.29 20.37 -6.45
N ARG A 159 -5.30 21.17 -5.38
CA ARG A 159 -4.90 20.75 -4.04
C ARG A 159 -6.04 20.98 -3.07
N LEU A 160 -6.39 19.94 -2.32
CA LEU A 160 -7.30 20.01 -1.18
C LEU A 160 -6.48 19.77 0.10
N GLU A 161 -6.61 20.66 1.07
CA GLU A 161 -6.07 20.47 2.41
C GLU A 161 -7.17 19.83 3.27
N VAL A 162 -6.84 18.75 3.98
CA VAL A 162 -7.77 18.02 4.82
C VAL A 162 -7.29 18.09 6.27
N ARG A 163 -8.22 18.40 7.18
CA ARG A 163 -8.01 18.33 8.62
C ARG A 163 -9.03 17.36 9.18
N TYR A 164 -8.54 16.33 9.86
CA TYR A 164 -9.39 15.38 10.53
C TYR A 164 -10.01 16.03 11.79
N PRO A 165 -11.26 15.71 12.13
CA PRO A 165 -11.97 16.34 13.25
C PRO A 165 -11.48 15.87 14.63
N ASP A 166 -10.80 14.73 14.71
CA ASP A 166 -10.43 14.02 15.93
C ASP A 166 -8.92 13.95 16.20
N GLY A 167 -8.08 14.45 15.28
CA GLY A 167 -6.64 14.52 15.44
C GLY A 167 -5.91 14.06 14.16
N PRO A 168 -4.58 14.22 14.08
CA PRO A 168 -3.80 13.65 12.98
C PRO A 168 -3.99 12.12 12.89
N HIS A 169 -3.98 11.58 11.68
CA HIS A 169 -4.03 10.15 11.40
C HIS A 169 -3.00 9.82 10.31
N ASP A 170 -2.32 8.70 10.49
CA ASP A 170 -1.47 8.06 9.47
C ASP A 170 -2.36 7.27 8.50
N VAL A 171 -2.53 7.77 7.27
CA VAL A 171 -3.45 7.13 6.30
C VAL A 171 -2.68 6.60 5.09
N GLU A 172 -2.69 5.27 5.01
CA GLU A 172 -1.98 4.47 4.01
C GLU A 172 -2.86 4.03 2.83
N ALA A 173 -4.17 4.27 2.93
CA ALA A 173 -5.13 3.81 1.94
C ALA A 173 -6.17 4.87 1.63
N ALA A 174 -6.31 5.16 0.33
CA ALA A 174 -7.34 6.03 -0.21
C ALA A 174 -7.92 5.46 -1.50
N PHE A 175 -9.21 5.70 -1.74
CA PHE A 175 -9.85 5.39 -3.01
C PHE A 175 -10.81 6.47 -3.46
N VAL A 176 -11.14 6.49 -4.75
CA VAL A 176 -12.09 7.43 -5.34
C VAL A 176 -13.29 6.67 -5.89
N ASP A 177 -14.50 7.09 -5.50
CA ASP A 177 -15.73 6.44 -5.96
C ASP A 177 -16.21 6.96 -7.33
N GLY A 178 -17.29 6.37 -7.85
CA GLY A 178 -17.84 6.72 -9.16
C GLY A 178 -18.40 8.14 -9.29
N ARG A 179 -18.62 8.84 -8.17
CA ARG A 179 -19.04 10.25 -8.13
C ARG A 179 -17.83 11.20 -8.07
N GLY A 180 -16.63 10.67 -7.82
CA GLY A 180 -15.42 11.45 -7.63
C GLY A 180 -15.16 11.83 -6.18
N ASP A 181 -15.89 11.24 -5.23
CA ASP A 181 -15.63 11.44 -3.79
C ASP A 181 -14.37 10.66 -3.39
N VAL A 182 -13.50 11.29 -2.61
CA VAL A 182 -12.28 10.66 -2.08
C VAL A 182 -12.59 10.09 -0.69
N HIS A 183 -12.25 8.83 -0.49
CA HIS A 183 -12.40 8.12 0.78
C HIS A 183 -11.00 7.84 1.34
N LEU A 184 -10.77 8.25 2.59
CA LEU A 184 -9.55 7.97 3.36
C LEU A 184 -9.88 6.89 4.40
N ILE A 185 -9.01 5.89 4.52
CA ILE A 185 -9.18 4.81 5.51
C ILE A 185 -8.30 5.13 6.73
N THR A 186 -8.94 5.61 7.78
CA THR A 186 -8.36 5.92 9.10
C THR A 186 -8.69 4.81 10.11
#